data_AF-A0A8X6GS56-F1
#
_entry.id   AF-A0A8X6GS56-F1
#
_cell.length_a   1.000
_cell.length_b   1.000
_cell.length_c   1.000
_cell.angle_alpha   90.00
_cell.angle_beta   90.00
_cell.angle_gamma   90.00
#
_symmetry.space_group_name_H-M   'P 1'
#
loop_
_entity.id
_entity.type
_entity.pdbx_description
1 polymer ?
#
loop_
_entity_poly.entity_id
_entity_poly.type
_entity_poly.pdbx_seq_one_letter_code
_entity_poly.pdbx_strand_id
1 'polypeptide(L)'
;MAFKLNYKKTELIRLAEEMGLEIPAEAKVIQLKNLIESSNLYRDDIDFVRELMSNIQEEKRDEIELQKLKLSQFEKELELINAKKGLADISQVSETKESSSLTDNLECLIRSVKVLTIPVPVKSESYNLFFSFFGKGLRK
;
A
#
# COMPACT_ATOMS: atom_id res chain seq x y z
N MET A 1 18.43 48.13 -11.36
CA MET A 1 17.50 47.91 -10.22
C MET A 1 18.24 47.06 -9.19
N ALA A 2 18.15 47.37 -7.90
CA ALA A 2 18.81 46.55 -6.88
C ALA A 2 17.95 45.32 -6.55
N PHE A 3 18.39 44.13 -6.97
CA PHE A 3 17.86 42.88 -6.43
C PHE A 3 18.18 42.85 -4.94
N LYS A 4 17.24 42.42 -4.10
CA LYS A 4 17.41 42.39 -2.65
C LYS A 4 17.31 40.96 -2.17
N LEU A 5 18.42 40.41 -1.69
CA LEU A 5 18.50 39.06 -1.16
C LEU A 5 17.78 38.97 0.19
N ASN A 6 16.46 38.77 0.18
CA ASN A 6 15.67 38.58 1.40
C ASN A 6 15.16 37.15 1.53
N TYR A 7 16.09 36.20 1.53
CA TYR A 7 15.84 34.76 1.52
C TYR A 7 16.30 34.09 2.82
N LYS A 8 15.85 32.84 3.03
CA LYS A 8 16.24 32.06 4.22
C LYS A 8 17.72 31.70 4.17
N LYS A 9 18.32 31.42 5.34
CA LYS A 9 19.74 30.99 5.44
C LYS A 9 20.05 29.82 4.50
N THR A 10 19.18 28.80 4.47
CA THR A 10 19.35 27.61 3.62
C THR A 10 19.31 27.93 2.13
N GLU A 11 18.46 28.87 1.71
CA GLU A 11 18.32 29.30 0.32
C GLU A 11 19.53 30.12 -0.13
N LEU A 12 20.04 30.99 0.75
CA LEU A 12 21.27 31.75 0.50
C LEU A 12 22.51 30.85 0.46
N ILE A 13 22.54 29.77 1.26
CA ILE A 13 23.61 28.77 1.20
C ILE A 13 23.58 28.07 -0.16
N ARG A 14 22.45 27.47 -0.55
CA ARG A 14 22.33 26.81 -1.86
C ARG A 14 22.67 27.75 -3.01
N LEU A 15 22.20 29.00 -2.97
CA LEU A 15 22.53 29.99 -4.01
C LEU A 15 24.04 30.26 -4.08
N ALA A 16 24.71 30.38 -2.94
CA ALA A 16 26.16 30.56 -2.90
C ALA A 16 26.92 29.31 -3.40
N GLU A 17 26.43 28.10 -3.09
CA GLU A 17 26.99 26.84 -3.62
C GLU A 17 26.84 26.76 -5.14
N GLU A 18 25.66 27.10 -5.67
CA GLU A 18 25.36 27.07 -7.10
C GLU A 18 26.17 28.11 -7.88
N MET A 19 26.49 29.24 -7.25
CA MET A 19 27.41 30.24 -7.81
C MET A 19 28.90 29.87 -7.64
N GLY A 20 29.21 28.73 -7.03
CA GLY A 20 30.58 28.27 -6.82
C GLY A 20 31.36 29.08 -5.77
N LEU A 21 30.66 29.73 -4.83
CA LEU A 21 31.29 30.51 -3.77
C LEU A 21 31.64 29.62 -2.58
N GLU A 22 32.81 29.84 -1.98
CA GLU A 22 33.18 29.16 -0.74
C GLU A 22 32.39 29.70 0.45
N ILE A 23 31.61 28.82 1.08
CA ILE A 23 30.75 29.17 2.21
C ILE A 23 31.45 28.82 3.53
N PRO A 24 31.68 29.80 4.42
CA PRO A 24 32.16 29.51 5.76
C PRO A 24 31.15 28.64 6.53
N ALA A 25 31.63 27.60 7.22
CA ALA A 25 30.78 26.65 7.96
C ALA A 25 29.84 27.34 8.99
N GLU A 26 30.27 28.45 9.58
CA GLU A 26 29.50 29.23 10.56
C GLU A 26 28.92 30.54 9.99
N ALA A 27 28.81 30.66 8.67
CA ALA A 27 28.38 31.91 8.03
C ALA A 27 27.00 32.37 8.53
N LYS A 28 26.92 33.65 8.92
CA LYS A 28 25.65 34.33 9.23
C LYS A 28 24.96 34.75 7.94
N VAL A 29 23.64 34.93 8.01
CA VAL A 29 22.81 35.41 6.88
C VAL A 29 23.37 36.71 6.29
N ILE A 30 23.85 37.63 7.11
CA ILE A 30 24.44 38.90 6.65
C ILE A 30 25.74 38.65 5.86
N GLN A 31 26.60 37.74 6.34
CA GLN A 31 27.85 37.41 5.66
C GLN A 31 27.58 36.75 4.31
N LEU A 32 26.61 35.83 4.24
CA LEU A 32 26.18 35.19 3.00
C LEU A 32 25.66 36.22 2.00
N LYS A 33 24.82 37.17 2.42
CA LYS A 33 24.33 38.24 1.55
C LYS A 33 25.46 39.08 0.99
N ASN A 34 26.38 39.51 1.85
CA ASN A 34 27.52 40.31 1.44
C ASN A 34 28.42 39.54 0.47
N LEU A 35 28.65 38.24 0.72
CA LEU A 35 29.43 37.36 -0.15
C LEU A 35 28.82 37.31 -1.56
N ILE A 36 27.52 37.08 -1.64
CA ILE A 36 26.78 37.02 -2.90
C ILE A 36 26.78 38.38 -3.61
N GLU A 37 26.49 39.47 -2.90
CA GLU A 37 26.50 40.83 -3.47
C GLU A 37 27.89 41.30 -3.92
N SER A 38 28.94 40.72 -3.34
CA SER A 38 30.34 40.96 -3.74
C SER A 38 30.81 40.10 -4.91
N SER A 39 30.06 39.04 -5.27
CA SER A 39 30.38 38.17 -6.40
C SER A 39 30.27 38.92 -7.73
N ASN A 40 31.14 38.58 -8.67
CA ASN A 40 31.09 39.07 -10.04
C ASN A 40 29.77 38.67 -10.72
N LEU A 41 29.31 37.43 -10.53
CA LEU A 41 28.06 36.93 -11.09
C LEU A 41 26.85 37.80 -10.71
N TYR A 42 26.81 38.31 -9.48
CA TYR A 42 25.73 39.17 -9.01
C TYR A 42 25.73 40.55 -9.66
N ARG A 43 26.92 41.08 -9.97
CA ARG A 43 27.10 42.41 -10.56
C ARG A 43 26.94 42.38 -12.08
N ASP A 44 27.43 41.31 -12.70
CA ASP A 44 27.48 41.15 -14.14
C ASP A 44 26.14 40.65 -14.68
N ASP A 45 25.50 39.68 -14.00
CA ASP A 45 24.23 39.08 -14.44
C ASP A 45 23.26 38.85 -13.27
N ILE A 46 22.56 39.92 -12.90
CA ILE A 46 21.57 39.91 -11.82
C ILE A 46 20.33 39.08 -12.17
N ASP A 47 20.03 38.89 -13.46
CA ASP A 47 18.88 38.13 -13.91
C ASP A 47 19.18 36.62 -13.82
N PHE A 48 20.42 36.20 -14.12
CA PHE A 48 20.88 34.85 -13.86
C PHE A 48 20.78 34.47 -12.36
N VAL A 49 21.21 35.36 -11.45
CA VAL A 49 21.07 35.10 -10.00
C VAL A 49 19.59 34.97 -9.59
N ARG A 50 18.70 35.73 -10.22
CA ARG A 50 17.25 35.61 -9.99
C ARG A 50 16.70 34.29 -10.52
N GLU A 51 17.17 33.82 -11.66
CA GLU A 51 16.79 32.54 -12.24
C GLU A 51 17.26 31.38 -11.34
N LEU A 52 18.52 31.39 -10.89
CA LEU A 52 19.03 30.39 -9.94
C LEU A 52 18.18 30.34 -8.67
N MET A 53 17.84 31.50 -8.11
CA MET A 53 16.99 31.56 -6.92
C MET A 53 15.57 31.04 -7.21
N SER A 54 15.02 31.30 -8.40
CA SER A 54 13.72 30.74 -8.81
C SER A 54 13.77 29.22 -8.89
N ASN A 55 14.83 28.67 -9.50
CA ASN A 55 15.03 27.22 -9.62
C ASN A 55 15.16 26.56 -8.24
N ILE A 56 15.92 27.14 -7.31
CA ILE A 56 16.05 26.64 -5.93
C ILE A 56 14.69 26.60 -5.21
N GLN A 57 13.83 27.59 -5.45
CA GLN A 57 12.49 27.62 -4.86
C GLN A 57 11.54 26.59 -5.49
N GLU A 58 11.67 26.35 -6.79
CA GLU A 58 10.88 25.38 -7.53
C GLU A 58 11.25 23.95 -7.16
N GLU A 59 12.54 23.60 -7.15
CA GLU A 59 13.04 22.28 -6.74
C GLU A 59 12.55 21.88 -5.34
N LYS A 60 12.53 22.84 -4.41
CA LYS A 60 12.01 22.63 -3.05
C LYS A 60 10.52 22.32 -3.03
N ARG A 61 9.72 22.88 -3.95
CA ARG A 61 8.29 22.56 -4.05
C ARG A 61 8.10 21.15 -4.57
N ASP A 62 8.87 20.78 -5.59
CA ASP A 62 8.81 19.45 -6.19
C ASP A 62 9.22 18.35 -5.20
N GLU A 63 10.28 18.59 -4.41
CA GLU A 63 10.69 17.70 -3.32
C GLU A 63 9.57 17.51 -2.28
N ILE A 64 8.86 18.58 -1.92
CA ILE A 64 7.76 18.52 -0.95
C ILE A 64 6.57 17.74 -1.53
N GLU A 65 6.24 17.95 -2.81
CA GLU A 65 5.14 17.23 -3.47
C GLU A 65 5.42 15.73 -3.59
N LEU A 66 6.65 15.36 -3.97
CA LEU A 66 7.07 13.97 -4.01
C LEU A 66 7.02 13.32 -2.62
N GLN A 67 7.46 14.03 -1.58
CA GLN A 67 7.38 13.54 -0.20
C GLN A 67 5.93 13.34 0.25
N LYS A 68 5.02 14.27 -0.06
CA LYS A 68 3.58 14.13 0.23
C LYS A 68 2.98 12.93 -0.47
N LEU A 69 3.32 12.72 -1.73
CA LEU A 69 2.80 11.60 -2.52
C LEU A 69 3.29 10.26 -1.96
N LYS A 70 4.56 10.20 -1.55
CA LYS A 70 5.14 9.02 -0.90
C LYS A 70 4.49 8.73 0.46
N LEU A 71 4.22 9.77 1.27
CA LEU A 71 3.49 9.63 2.53
C LEU A 71 2.07 9.10 2.30
N SER A 72 1.35 9.63 1.30
CA SER A 72 0.01 9.17 0.96
C SER A 72 -0.01 7.69 0.51
N GLN A 73 1.02 7.23 -0.21
CA GLN A 73 1.16 5.80 -0.53
C GLN A 73 1.31 4.95 0.73
N PHE A 74 2.19 5.35 1.66
CA PHE A 74 2.39 4.61 2.90
C PHE A 74 1.15 4.59 3.80
N GLU A 75 0.40 5.69 3.87
CA GLU A 75 -0.86 5.74 4.62
C GLU A 75 -1.90 4.75 4.06
N LYS A 76 -2.06 4.69 2.74
CA LYS A 76 -2.96 3.72 2.10
C LYS A 76 -2.52 2.28 2.34
N GLU A 77 -1.21 2.01 2.32
CA GLU A 77 -0.69 0.67 2.61
C GLU A 77 -0.95 0.26 4.07
N LEU A 78 -0.76 1.17 5.02
CA LEU A 78 -1.10 0.95 6.43
C LEU A 78 -2.59 0.69 6.64
N GLU A 79 -3.47 1.45 5.96
CA GLU A 79 -4.91 1.24 6.03
C GLU A 79 -5.32 -0.15 5.52
N LEU A 80 -4.72 -0.62 4.40
CA LEU A 80 -4.95 -1.96 3.88
C LEU A 80 -4.44 -3.07 4.83
N ILE A 81 -3.27 -2.88 5.44
CA ILE A 81 -2.72 -3.83 6.43
C ILE A 81 -3.64 -3.91 7.65
N ASN A 82 -4.10 -2.77 8.16
CA ASN A 82 -5.01 -2.72 9.30
C ASN A 82 -6.38 -3.34 8.99
N ALA A 83 -6.93 -3.08 7.80
CA ALA A 83 -8.18 -3.70 7.35
C ALA A 83 -8.04 -5.22 7.21
N LYS A 84 -6.92 -5.71 6.64
CA LYS A 84 -6.63 -7.15 6.54
C LYS A 84 -6.44 -7.79 7.91
N LYS A 85 -5.75 -7.12 8.83
CA LYS A 85 -5.57 -7.60 10.21
C LYS A 85 -6.91 -7.69 10.95
N GLY A 86 -7.76 -6.68 10.83
CA GLY A 86 -9.13 -6.72 11.39
C GLY A 86 -9.96 -7.88 10.82
N LEU A 87 -9.83 -8.19 9.52
CA LEU A 87 -10.48 -9.34 8.88
C LEU A 87 -9.93 -10.70 9.36
N ALA A 88 -8.62 -10.79 9.60
CA ALA A 88 -7.99 -11.98 10.16
C ALA A 88 -8.40 -12.21 11.63
N ASP A 89 -8.48 -11.15 12.43
CA ASP A 89 -8.95 -11.22 13.82
C ASP A 89 -10.44 -11.61 13.89
N ILE A 90 -11.28 -11.15 12.95
CA ILE A 90 -12.69 -11.57 12.84
C ILE A 90 -12.81 -13.03 12.37
N SER A 91 -11.98 -13.46 11.41
CA SER A 91 -11.99 -14.87 10.95
C SER A 91 -11.53 -15.83 12.05
N GLN A 92 -10.57 -15.44 12.89
CA GLN A 92 -10.16 -16.25 14.04
C GLN A 92 -11.23 -16.29 15.15
N VAL A 93 -12.09 -15.27 15.27
CA VAL A 93 -13.22 -15.30 16.22
C VAL A 93 -14.39 -16.13 15.68
N SER A 94 -14.54 -16.32 14.36
CA SER A 94 -15.58 -17.18 13.78
C SER A 94 -15.18 -18.63 13.51
N GLU A 95 -13.89 -19.01 13.57
CA GLU A 95 -13.44 -20.36 13.19
C GLU A 95 -13.10 -21.32 14.33
N THR A 96 -13.31 -20.96 15.60
CA THR A 96 -13.15 -21.93 16.70
C THR A 96 -14.36 -22.04 17.60
N LYS A 97 -15.53 -22.48 17.07
CA LYS A 97 -16.39 -23.43 17.81
C LYS A 97 -17.59 -24.08 17.12
N GLU A 98 -17.96 -23.76 15.88
CA GLU A 98 -19.26 -24.25 15.35
C GLU A 98 -19.20 -25.11 14.07
N SER A 99 -18.07 -25.18 13.37
CA SER A 99 -17.92 -26.02 12.16
C SER A 99 -17.52 -27.48 12.44
N SER A 100 -16.89 -27.77 13.57
CA SER A 100 -16.57 -29.16 13.95
C SER A 100 -17.82 -29.97 14.29
N SER A 101 -18.81 -29.35 14.94
CA SER A 101 -20.06 -30.02 15.30
C SER A 101 -20.84 -30.52 14.07
N LEU A 102 -20.95 -29.72 13.00
CA LEU A 102 -21.69 -30.14 11.81
C LEU A 102 -20.98 -31.26 11.03
N THR A 103 -19.66 -31.25 10.98
CA THR A 103 -18.86 -32.28 10.29
C THR A 103 -18.91 -33.60 11.06
N ASP A 104 -18.79 -33.57 12.38
CA ASP A 104 -18.91 -34.75 13.25
C ASP A 104 -20.31 -35.39 13.16
N ASN A 105 -21.37 -34.58 13.10
CA ASN A 105 -22.74 -35.06 12.95
C ASN A 105 -22.98 -35.73 11.59
N LEU A 106 -22.44 -35.15 10.51
CA LEU A 106 -22.59 -35.70 9.17
C LEU A 106 -21.81 -37.01 9.01
N GLU A 107 -20.62 -37.08 9.60
CA GLU A 107 -19.81 -38.30 9.62
C GLU A 107 -20.48 -39.40 10.46
N CYS A 108 -21.06 -39.07 11.62
CA CYS A 108 -21.86 -39.99 12.43
C CYS A 108 -23.11 -40.48 11.69
N LEU A 109 -23.80 -39.60 10.96
CA LEU A 109 -24.96 -39.96 10.15
C LEU A 109 -24.57 -40.91 9.02
N ILE A 110 -23.52 -40.59 8.25
CA ILE A 110 -22.99 -41.47 7.20
C ILE A 110 -22.59 -42.83 7.77
N ARG A 111 -21.95 -42.85 8.95
CA ARG A 111 -21.57 -44.09 9.64
C ARG A 111 -22.77 -44.90 10.13
N SER A 112 -23.87 -44.23 10.47
CA SER A 112 -25.13 -44.85 10.89
C SER A 112 -25.94 -45.44 9.72
N VAL A 113 -25.70 -44.97 8.49
CA VAL A 113 -26.34 -45.51 7.29
C VAL A 113 -25.75 -46.88 6.98
N LYS A 114 -26.54 -47.93 7.22
CA LYS A 114 -26.17 -49.30 6.83
C LYS A 114 -26.20 -49.43 5.32
N VAL A 115 -25.02 -49.56 4.70
CA VAL A 115 -24.91 -49.84 3.26
C VAL A 115 -25.32 -51.28 3.00
N LEU A 116 -26.40 -51.47 2.24
CA LEU A 116 -26.84 -52.78 1.77
C LEU A 116 -26.32 -53.00 0.34
N THR A 117 -25.31 -53.83 0.18
CA THR A 117 -24.80 -54.24 -1.14
C THR A 117 -25.72 -55.31 -1.72
N ILE A 118 -26.34 -55.03 -2.87
CA ILE A 118 -27.19 -55.99 -3.58
C ILE A 118 -26.50 -56.35 -4.90
N PRO A 119 -26.38 -57.64 -5.25
CA PRO A 119 -25.81 -58.05 -6.53
C PRO A 119 -26.69 -57.60 -7.69
N VAL A 120 -26.07 -57.05 -8.74
CA VAL A 120 -26.77 -56.65 -9.96
C VAL A 120 -27.13 -57.90 -10.77
N PRO A 121 -28.40 -58.09 -11.16
CA PRO A 121 -28.80 -59.24 -11.96
C PRO A 121 -28.17 -59.17 -13.36
N VAL A 122 -27.64 -60.28 -13.86
CA VAL A 122 -27.00 -60.35 -15.19
C VAL A 122 -27.95 -60.73 -16.33
N LYS A 123 -29.19 -61.14 -16.01
CA LYS A 123 -30.20 -61.55 -17.00
C LYS A 123 -31.24 -60.44 -17.21
N SER A 124 -31.55 -60.14 -18.46
CA SER A 124 -32.50 -59.10 -18.86
C SER A 124 -33.89 -59.25 -18.20
N GLU A 125 -34.35 -60.48 -18.05
CA GLU A 125 -35.66 -60.82 -17.47
C GLU A 125 -35.75 -60.53 -15.95
N SER A 126 -34.61 -60.49 -15.25
CA SER A 126 -34.55 -60.29 -13.80
C SER A 126 -34.46 -58.83 -13.36
N TYR A 127 -34.23 -57.89 -14.28
CA TYR A 127 -34.16 -56.45 -13.96
C TYR A 127 -35.50 -55.88 -13.48
N ASN A 128 -36.62 -56.35 -14.04
CA ASN A 128 -37.94 -55.82 -13.68
C ASN A 128 -38.24 -56.04 -12.18
N LEU A 129 -37.88 -57.21 -11.65
CA LEU A 129 -38.01 -57.53 -10.23
C LEU A 129 -37.03 -56.74 -9.34
N PHE A 130 -35.78 -56.57 -9.81
CA PHE A 130 -34.76 -55.79 -9.10
C PHE A 130 -35.19 -54.33 -8.89
N PHE A 131 -35.69 -53.66 -9.93
CA PHE A 131 -36.16 -52.28 -9.83
C PHE A 131 -37.51 -52.14 -9.11
N SER A 132 -38.39 -53.15 -9.21
CA SER A 132 -39.65 -53.18 -8.46
C SER A 132 -39.44 -53.18 -6.94
N PHE A 133 -38.32 -53.72 -6.45
CA PHE A 133 -37.99 -53.78 -5.03
C PHE A 133 -37.63 -52.39 -4.47
N PHE A 134 -36.88 -51.57 -5.22
CA PHE A 134 -36.55 -50.20 -4.83
C PHE A 134 -37.74 -49.24 -4.96
N GLY A 135 -38.56 -49.38 -6.01
CA GLY A 135 -39.67 -48.47 -6.28
C GLY A 135 -40.82 -48.50 -5.28
N LYS A 136 -40.95 -49.58 -4.47
CA LYS A 136 -42.04 -49.73 -3.49
C LYS A 136 -41.69 -49.28 -2.06
N GLY A 137 -40.40 -49.15 -1.72
CA GLY A 137 -39.95 -48.79 -0.36
C GLY A 137 -39.84 -47.29 -0.07
N LEU A 138 -39.94 -46.44 -1.09
CA LEU A 138 -39.72 -44.98 -1.01
C LEU A 138 -41.03 -44.15 -1.03
N ARG A 139 -42.17 -44.76 -0.71
CA ARG A 139 -43.40 -44.02 -0.37
C ARG A 139 -43.60 -44.02 1.14
N LYS A 140 -43.07 -42.99 1.79
CA LYS A 140 -43.59 -42.47 3.07
C LYS A 140 -43.90 -41.00 2.88
#